data_AF-A0A2K4KL92-F1
#
_entry.id   AF-A0A2K4KL92-F1
#
_cell.length_a   1.000
_cell.length_b   1.000
_cell.length_c   1.000
_cell.angle_alpha   90.00
_cell.angle_beta   90.00
_cell.angle_gamma   90.00
#
_symmetry.space_group_name_H-M   'P 1'
#
loop_
_entity.id
_entity.type
_entity.pdbx_description
1 polymer ?
#
loop_
_entity_poly.entity_id
_entity_poly.type
_entity_poly.pdbx_seq_one_letter_code
_entity_poly.pdbx_strand_id
1 'polypeptide(L)'
;MNALQAVSKALQMKLAAFQKNPQEEDEEYLRGAALLAIDVGIIMNAPALITEAQEVISWIEEWTVEQLNEHAVEMEESHRAWEKSREPLYEAHRLAKAIVGREYNDPRWIGLVDAYREAFPTFIVRNSVFARLAPTQMAFRLRGFLSKAIQEKKLGRTPTKPDMLECLPEAKARLQIQTLSYLERALPGFDFNGHPILEQ
;
A
#
# COMPACT_ATOMS: atom_id res chain seq x y z
N MET A 1 53.58 29.81 -12.91
CA MET A 1 52.13 29.56 -12.94
C MET A 1 51.46 30.76 -12.27
N ASN A 2 50.61 31.50 -12.98
CA ASN A 2 49.90 32.65 -12.41
C ASN A 2 48.74 32.16 -11.52
N ALA A 3 48.36 32.89 -10.47
CA ALA A 3 47.27 32.54 -9.56
C ALA A 3 45.97 32.23 -10.30
N LEU A 4 45.64 33.00 -11.35
CA LEU A 4 44.46 32.75 -12.20
C LEU A 4 44.50 31.38 -12.91
N GLN A 5 45.68 30.95 -13.35
CA GLN A 5 45.86 29.62 -13.97
C GLN A 5 45.71 28.49 -12.93
N ALA A 6 46.07 28.76 -11.67
CA ALA A 6 45.89 27.79 -10.59
C ALA A 6 44.40 27.63 -10.23
N VAL A 7 43.63 28.73 -10.20
CA VAL A 7 42.18 28.68 -9.95
C VAL A 7 41.45 27.95 -11.08
N SER A 8 41.73 28.30 -12.35
CA SER A 8 41.19 27.62 -13.53
C SER A 8 41.49 26.11 -13.49
N LYS A 9 42.76 25.74 -13.27
CA LYS A 9 43.15 24.32 -13.18
C LYS A 9 42.47 23.58 -12.03
N ALA A 10 42.34 24.21 -10.87
CA ALA A 10 41.67 23.61 -9.71
C ALA A 10 40.18 23.38 -9.97
N LEU A 11 39.51 24.35 -10.60
CA LEU A 11 38.10 24.25 -10.98
C LEU A 11 37.86 23.09 -11.96
N GLN A 12 38.69 22.98 -13.00
CA GLN A 12 38.62 21.87 -13.96
C GLN A 12 38.91 20.51 -13.33
N MET A 13 39.88 20.43 -12.42
CA MET A 13 40.15 19.20 -11.68
C MET A 13 38.95 18.78 -10.81
N LYS A 14 38.25 19.76 -10.22
CA LYS A 14 37.04 19.51 -9.43
C LYS A 14 35.86 19.08 -10.30
N LEU A 15 35.64 19.73 -11.45
CA LEU A 15 34.63 19.31 -12.42
C LEU A 15 34.89 17.88 -12.91
N ALA A 16 36.14 17.55 -13.28
CA ALA A 16 36.50 16.22 -13.75
C ALA A 16 36.34 15.14 -12.68
N ALA A 17 36.64 15.47 -11.42
CA ALA A 17 36.40 14.57 -10.29
C ALA A 17 34.91 14.31 -10.09
N PHE A 18 34.09 15.37 -10.12
CA PHE A 18 32.64 15.26 -10.00
C PHE A 18 32.03 14.47 -11.17
N GLN A 19 32.43 14.74 -12.41
CA GLN A 19 32.00 13.97 -13.60
C GLN A 19 32.32 12.47 -13.50
N LYS A 20 33.42 12.11 -12.82
CA LYS A 20 33.83 10.72 -12.65
C LYS A 20 33.03 10.00 -11.57
N ASN A 21 32.73 10.67 -10.45
CA ASN A 21 31.95 10.14 -9.35
C ASN A 21 31.00 11.21 -8.77
N PRO A 22 29.86 11.48 -9.42
CA PRO A 22 28.91 12.50 -8.98
C PRO A 22 28.24 12.18 -7.63
N GLN A 23 28.26 10.91 -7.22
CA GLN A 23 27.64 10.40 -5.98
C GLN A 23 28.55 10.56 -4.74
N GLU A 24 29.86 10.78 -4.93
CA GLU A 24 30.84 10.91 -3.83
C GLU A 24 31.33 12.35 -3.63
N GLU A 25 31.24 13.19 -4.67
CA GLU A 25 31.57 14.61 -4.60
C GLU A 25 30.28 15.43 -4.45
N ASP A 26 30.34 16.52 -3.69
CA ASP A 26 29.17 17.37 -3.42
C ASP A 26 28.98 18.40 -4.56
N GLU A 27 27.77 18.44 -5.12
CA GLU A 27 27.39 19.43 -6.13
C GLU A 27 27.51 20.85 -5.58
N GLU A 28 27.14 21.06 -4.31
CA GLU A 28 27.20 22.38 -3.68
C GLU A 28 28.64 22.91 -3.61
N TYR A 29 29.62 22.03 -3.37
CA TYR A 29 31.03 22.43 -3.35
C TYR A 29 31.55 22.79 -4.74
N LEU A 30 31.17 22.06 -5.78
CA LEU A 30 31.57 22.37 -7.16
C LEU A 30 30.92 23.68 -7.63
N ARG A 31 29.63 23.86 -7.38
CA ARG A 31 28.90 25.10 -7.67
C ARG A 31 29.48 26.28 -6.91
N GLY A 32 29.78 26.12 -5.62
CA GLY A 32 30.45 27.12 -4.81
C GLY A 32 31.83 27.51 -5.34
N ALA A 33 32.62 26.53 -5.80
CA ALA A 33 33.93 26.79 -6.41
C ALA A 33 33.81 27.56 -7.74
N ALA A 34 32.80 27.25 -8.55
CA ALA A 34 32.54 27.97 -9.80
C ALA A 34 32.12 29.43 -9.53
N LEU A 35 31.20 29.67 -8.57
CA LEU A 35 30.82 31.02 -8.17
C LEU A 35 32.01 31.84 -7.65
N LEU A 36 32.86 31.23 -6.83
CA LEU A 36 34.09 31.89 -6.37
C LEU A 36 35.05 32.23 -7.53
N ALA A 37 35.16 31.35 -8.54
CA ALA A 37 35.97 31.60 -9.72
C ALA A 37 35.43 32.76 -10.57
N ILE A 38 34.10 32.92 -10.66
CA ILE A 38 33.47 34.10 -11.27
C ILE A 38 33.86 35.37 -10.51
N ASP A 39 33.73 35.39 -9.19
CA ASP A 39 34.06 36.55 -8.36
C ASP A 39 35.53 36.97 -8.52
N VAL A 40 36.45 36.00 -8.49
CA VAL A 40 37.89 36.22 -8.74
C VAL A 40 38.11 36.74 -10.16
N GLY A 41 37.41 36.18 -11.15
CA GLY A 41 37.47 36.62 -12.54
C GLY A 41 37.02 38.07 -12.71
N ILE A 42 35.98 38.51 -12.00
CA ILE A 42 35.49 39.89 -12.00
C ILE A 42 36.52 40.83 -11.36
N ILE A 43 37.02 40.50 -10.16
CA ILE A 43 37.97 41.33 -9.42
C ILE A 43 39.28 41.53 -10.21
N MET A 44 39.74 40.47 -10.89
CA MET A 44 41.01 40.45 -11.61
C MET A 44 40.87 40.82 -13.09
N ASN A 45 39.66 41.16 -13.56
CA ASN A 45 39.34 41.42 -14.96
C ASN A 45 39.81 40.31 -15.92
N ALA A 46 39.53 39.05 -15.55
CA ALA A 46 39.92 37.84 -16.27
C ALA A 46 38.70 37.15 -16.89
N PRO A 47 38.22 37.59 -18.08
CA PRO A 47 36.99 37.10 -18.69
C PRO A 47 37.02 35.60 -19.01
N ALA A 48 38.19 35.05 -19.36
CA ALA A 48 38.33 33.62 -19.63
C ALA A 48 37.97 32.74 -18.42
N LEU A 49 38.32 33.17 -17.19
CA LEU A 49 37.99 32.44 -15.97
C LEU A 49 36.48 32.51 -15.66
N ILE A 50 35.84 33.64 -15.97
CA ILE A 50 34.39 33.81 -15.83
C ILE A 50 33.67 32.85 -16.77
N THR A 51 34.07 32.79 -18.04
CA THR A 51 33.47 31.88 -19.03
C THR A 51 33.61 30.43 -18.60
N GLU A 52 34.80 30.03 -18.18
CA GLU A 52 35.07 28.66 -17.73
C GLU A 52 34.22 28.27 -16.50
N ALA A 53 34.03 29.19 -15.56
CA ALA A 53 33.19 28.96 -14.41
C ALA A 53 31.69 28.93 -14.75
N GLN A 54 31.25 29.71 -15.74
CA GLN A 54 29.88 29.64 -16.25
C GLN A 54 29.59 28.30 -16.93
N GLU A 55 30.55 27.75 -17.69
CA GLU A 55 30.41 26.42 -18.30
C GLU A 55 30.25 25.32 -17.23
N VAL A 56 31.00 25.41 -16.13
CA VAL A 56 30.86 24.49 -14.98
C VAL A 56 29.46 24.60 -14.37
N ILE A 57 28.94 25.81 -14.18
CA ILE A 57 27.58 26.01 -13.63
C ILE A 57 26.52 25.43 -14.57
N SER A 58 26.61 25.70 -15.87
CA SER A 58 25.66 25.15 -16.85
C SER A 58 25.70 23.62 -16.87
N TRP A 59 26.88 23.02 -16.78
CA TRP A 59 27.00 21.56 -16.70
C TRP A 59 26.33 20.99 -15.44
N ILE A 60 26.51 21.63 -14.28
CA ILE A 60 25.84 21.23 -13.02
C ILE A 60 24.32 21.29 -13.14
N GLU A 61 23.81 22.36 -13.75
CA GLU A 61 22.38 22.55 -13.97
C GLU A 61 21.79 21.46 -14.85
N GLU A 62 22.45 21.12 -15.96
CA GLU A 62 22.05 20.03 -16.86
C GLU A 62 22.05 18.68 -16.12
N TRP A 63 23.12 18.38 -15.41
CA TRP A 63 23.23 17.14 -14.62
C TRP A 63 22.14 17.04 -13.55
N THR A 64 21.83 18.13 -12.86
CA THR A 64 20.78 18.16 -11.83
C THR A 64 19.40 17.87 -12.43
N VAL A 65 19.10 18.44 -13.61
CA VAL A 65 17.85 18.17 -14.33
C VAL A 65 17.77 16.70 -14.76
N GLU A 66 18.87 16.12 -15.24
CA GLU A 66 18.94 14.71 -15.61
C GLU A 66 18.68 13.80 -14.40
N GLN A 67 19.31 14.06 -13.27
CA GLN A 67 19.09 13.30 -12.02
C GLN A 67 17.65 13.40 -11.51
N LEU A 68 17.04 14.59 -11.56
CA LEU A 68 15.64 14.78 -11.19
C LEU A 68 14.69 14.01 -12.11
N ASN A 69 14.99 13.93 -13.41
CA ASN A 69 14.21 13.14 -14.36
C ASN A 69 14.37 11.64 -14.12
N GLU A 70 15.60 11.15 -13.89
CA GLU A 70 15.85 9.74 -13.54
C GLU A 70 15.09 9.36 -12.28
N HIS A 71 15.16 10.19 -11.23
CA HIS A 71 14.44 9.95 -9.99
C HIS A 71 12.91 9.95 -10.18
N ALA A 72 12.38 10.85 -11.03
CA ALA A 72 10.96 10.87 -11.36
C ALA A 72 10.52 9.58 -12.08
N VAL A 73 11.33 9.05 -13.00
CA VAL A 73 11.08 7.78 -13.69
C VAL A 73 11.10 6.62 -12.69
N GLU A 74 12.11 6.54 -11.81
CA GLU A 74 12.19 5.52 -10.76
C GLU A 74 10.97 5.54 -9.83
N MET A 75 10.53 6.74 -9.42
CA MET A 75 9.32 6.88 -8.60
C MET A 75 8.08 6.39 -9.36
N GLU A 76 7.93 6.75 -10.63
CA GLU A 76 6.81 6.30 -11.44
C GLU A 76 6.80 4.76 -11.61
N GLU A 77 7.96 4.15 -11.84
CA GLU A 77 8.10 2.69 -11.91
C GLU A 77 7.76 2.01 -10.59
N SER A 78 8.24 2.55 -9.47
CA SER A 78 7.90 2.09 -8.12
C SER A 78 6.40 2.17 -7.85
N HIS A 79 5.77 3.28 -8.23
CA HIS A 79 4.32 3.47 -8.13
C HIS A 79 3.55 2.45 -8.98
N ARG A 80 3.95 2.24 -10.25
CA ARG A 80 3.34 1.23 -11.12
C ARG A 80 3.51 -0.19 -10.56
N ALA A 81 4.67 -0.52 -10.02
CA ALA A 81 4.92 -1.80 -9.37
C ALA A 81 4.04 -1.99 -8.13
N TRP A 82 3.87 -0.92 -7.33
CA TRP A 82 2.98 -0.91 -6.18
C TRP A 82 1.52 -1.11 -6.59
N GLU A 83 1.02 -0.42 -7.62
CA GLU A 83 -0.33 -0.62 -8.13
C GLU A 83 -0.56 -2.05 -8.63
N LYS A 84 0.39 -2.57 -9.42
CA LYS A 84 0.36 -3.96 -9.93
C LYS A 84 0.33 -4.98 -8.79
N SER A 85 1.01 -4.72 -7.68
CA SER A 85 0.97 -5.60 -6.49
C SER A 85 -0.42 -5.71 -5.84
N ARG A 86 -1.32 -4.73 -6.09
CA ARG A 86 -2.66 -4.67 -5.50
C ARG A 86 -3.75 -5.27 -6.40
N GLU A 87 -3.49 -5.47 -7.69
CA GLU A 87 -4.43 -6.08 -8.63
C GLU A 87 -5.03 -7.40 -8.10
N PRO A 88 -4.24 -8.34 -7.52
CA PRO A 88 -4.79 -9.58 -6.97
C PRO A 88 -5.79 -9.34 -5.82
N LEU A 89 -5.59 -8.29 -5.02
CA LEU A 89 -6.47 -7.94 -3.90
C LEU A 89 -7.81 -7.38 -4.41
N TYR A 90 -7.75 -6.49 -5.40
CA TYR A 90 -8.96 -5.95 -6.04
C TYR A 90 -9.77 -7.06 -6.71
N GLU A 91 -9.08 -7.98 -7.40
CA GLU A 91 -9.72 -9.12 -8.04
C GLU A 91 -10.34 -10.08 -7.01
N ALA A 92 -9.64 -10.37 -5.91
CA ALA A 92 -10.19 -11.17 -4.81
C ALA A 92 -11.49 -10.57 -4.25
N HIS A 93 -11.53 -9.24 -4.04
CA HIS A 93 -12.73 -8.56 -3.59
C HIS A 93 -13.86 -8.59 -4.62
N ARG A 94 -13.53 -8.42 -5.90
CA ARG A 94 -14.50 -8.51 -7.01
C ARG A 94 -15.13 -9.89 -7.08
N LEU A 95 -14.30 -10.95 -7.06
CA LEU A 95 -14.75 -12.33 -7.07
C LEU A 95 -15.55 -12.69 -5.82
N ALA A 96 -15.13 -12.25 -4.64
CA ALA A 96 -15.88 -12.47 -3.40
C ALA A 96 -17.29 -11.88 -3.49
N LYS A 97 -17.42 -10.66 -4.04
CA LYS A 97 -18.73 -10.03 -4.30
C LYS A 97 -19.56 -10.80 -5.33
N ALA A 98 -18.94 -11.32 -6.38
CA ALA A 98 -19.64 -12.11 -7.40
C ALA A 98 -20.13 -13.47 -6.86
N ILE A 99 -19.38 -14.10 -5.97
CA ILE A 99 -19.72 -15.42 -5.39
C ILE A 99 -20.76 -15.29 -4.29
N VAL A 100 -20.58 -14.35 -3.36
CA VAL A 100 -21.46 -14.19 -2.20
C VAL A 100 -22.71 -13.38 -2.54
N GLY A 101 -22.60 -12.43 -3.48
CA GLY A 101 -23.68 -11.50 -3.79
C GLY A 101 -23.80 -10.34 -2.80
N ARG A 102 -24.97 -9.69 -2.80
CA ARG A 102 -25.29 -8.55 -1.92
C ARG A 102 -25.84 -8.98 -0.57
N GLU A 103 -26.51 -10.12 -0.53
CA GLU A 103 -27.19 -10.66 0.64
C GLU A 103 -26.83 -12.12 0.80
N TYR A 104 -26.64 -12.53 2.05
CA TYR A 104 -26.37 -13.91 2.42
C TYR A 104 -27.27 -14.22 3.61
N ASN A 105 -28.23 -15.10 3.38
CA ASN A 105 -29.17 -15.55 4.40
C ASN A 105 -28.85 -17.00 4.78
N ASP A 106 -28.69 -17.24 6.06
CA ASP A 106 -28.58 -18.57 6.63
C ASP A 106 -29.72 -18.68 7.67
N PRO A 107 -30.77 -19.47 7.38
CA PRO A 107 -31.99 -19.50 8.18
C PRO A 107 -31.73 -20.02 9.60
N ARG A 108 -30.63 -20.75 9.81
CA ARG A 108 -30.23 -21.28 11.11
C ARG A 108 -30.04 -20.17 12.15
N TRP A 109 -29.60 -18.98 11.73
CA TRP A 109 -29.41 -17.86 12.67
C TRP A 109 -30.71 -17.35 13.27
N ILE A 110 -31.77 -17.28 12.46
CA ILE A 110 -33.09 -16.88 12.98
C ILE A 110 -33.65 -17.99 13.85
N GLY A 111 -33.51 -19.26 13.45
CA GLY A 111 -33.92 -20.41 14.26
C GLY A 111 -33.26 -20.44 15.64
N LEU A 112 -31.97 -20.10 15.75
CA LEU A 112 -31.29 -20.00 17.04
C LEU A 112 -31.81 -18.86 17.92
N VAL A 113 -32.17 -17.72 17.33
CA VAL A 113 -32.75 -16.59 18.07
C VAL A 113 -34.17 -16.92 18.55
N ASP A 114 -34.95 -17.63 17.75
CA ASP A 114 -36.30 -18.05 18.12
C ASP A 114 -36.25 -19.13 19.22
N ALA A 115 -35.35 -20.11 19.13
CA ALA A 115 -35.10 -21.08 20.20
C ALA A 115 -34.68 -20.41 21.52
N TYR A 116 -33.85 -19.35 21.44
CA TYR A 116 -33.52 -18.54 22.61
C TYR A 116 -34.74 -17.86 23.23
N ARG A 117 -35.62 -17.28 22.41
CA ARG A 117 -36.85 -16.62 22.87
C ARG A 117 -37.82 -17.59 23.54
N GLU A 118 -37.90 -18.82 23.04
CA GLU A 118 -38.70 -19.89 23.65
C GLU A 118 -38.13 -20.30 25.01
N ALA A 119 -36.81 -20.44 25.13
CA ALA A 119 -36.14 -20.78 26.38
C ALA A 119 -36.19 -19.64 27.42
N PHE A 120 -36.15 -18.38 26.96
CA PHE A 120 -36.11 -17.19 27.81
C PHE A 120 -37.19 -16.17 27.41
N PRO A 121 -38.49 -16.47 27.63
CA PRO A 121 -39.60 -15.64 27.14
C PRO A 121 -39.66 -14.24 27.74
N THR A 122 -39.08 -14.06 28.93
CA THR A 122 -39.00 -12.75 29.61
C THR A 122 -37.83 -11.89 29.14
N PHE A 123 -36.88 -12.46 28.37
CA PHE A 123 -35.70 -11.74 27.91
C PHE A 123 -35.98 -11.02 26.59
N ILE A 124 -35.74 -9.70 26.58
CA ILE A 124 -35.91 -8.89 25.37
C ILE A 124 -34.65 -8.98 24.50
N VAL A 125 -34.75 -9.71 23.39
CA VAL A 125 -33.71 -9.74 22.35
C VAL A 125 -33.56 -8.35 21.73
N ARG A 126 -32.37 -7.75 21.87
CA ARG A 126 -32.09 -6.41 21.36
C ARG A 126 -32.06 -6.37 19.82
N ASN A 127 -32.50 -5.25 19.25
CA ASN A 127 -32.43 -4.99 17.80
C ASN A 127 -31.02 -5.13 17.20
N SER A 128 -29.98 -4.93 18.02
CA SER A 128 -28.59 -5.14 17.60
C SER A 128 -28.30 -6.56 17.14
N VAL A 129 -29.00 -7.57 17.68
CA VAL A 129 -28.88 -8.97 17.26
C VAL A 129 -29.40 -9.15 15.83
N PHE A 130 -30.60 -8.64 15.54
CA PHE A 130 -31.16 -8.70 14.18
C PHE A 130 -30.36 -7.88 13.17
N ALA A 131 -29.85 -6.71 13.57
CA ALA A 131 -28.94 -5.93 12.74
C ALA A 131 -27.63 -6.70 12.46
N ARG A 132 -27.11 -7.45 13.44
CA ARG A 132 -25.90 -8.26 13.29
C ARG A 132 -26.11 -9.41 12.29
N LEU A 133 -27.29 -10.02 12.31
CA LEU A 133 -27.70 -11.17 11.48
C LEU A 133 -28.33 -10.78 10.15
N ALA A 134 -28.52 -9.47 9.89
CA ALA A 134 -29.13 -8.98 8.66
C ALA A 134 -28.38 -9.53 7.42
N PRO A 135 -29.08 -9.96 6.36
CA PRO A 135 -28.46 -10.61 5.20
C PRO A 135 -27.35 -9.79 4.53
N THR A 136 -27.49 -8.47 4.51
CA THR A 136 -26.48 -7.55 3.96
C THR A 136 -25.20 -7.51 4.81
N GLN A 137 -25.34 -7.53 6.14
CA GLN A 137 -24.23 -7.57 7.09
C GLN A 137 -23.52 -8.91 7.05
N MET A 138 -24.27 -10.01 6.94
CA MET A 138 -23.72 -11.35 6.83
C MET A 138 -22.96 -11.52 5.50
N ALA A 139 -23.50 -11.03 4.38
CA ALA A 139 -22.79 -11.02 3.10
C ALA A 139 -21.53 -10.16 3.13
N PHE A 140 -21.56 -9.00 3.81
CA PHE A 140 -20.38 -8.16 3.97
C PHE A 140 -19.25 -8.90 4.71
N ARG A 141 -19.57 -9.54 5.85
CA ARG A 141 -18.57 -10.29 6.61
C ARG A 141 -18.07 -11.53 5.87
N LEU A 142 -18.97 -12.27 5.22
CA LEU A 142 -18.58 -13.44 4.43
C LEU A 142 -17.61 -13.08 3.30
N ARG A 143 -17.85 -11.97 2.60
CA ARG A 143 -16.91 -11.45 1.60
C ARG A 143 -15.55 -11.12 2.20
N GLY A 144 -15.53 -10.49 3.38
CA GLY A 144 -14.29 -10.20 4.12
C GLY A 144 -13.51 -11.47 4.49
N PHE A 145 -14.19 -12.47 5.04
CA PHE A 145 -13.56 -13.75 5.37
C PHE A 145 -13.04 -14.49 4.14
N LEU A 146 -13.80 -14.46 3.05
CA LEU A 146 -13.41 -15.10 1.79
C LEU A 146 -12.18 -14.45 1.15
N SER A 147 -12.15 -13.11 1.10
CA SER A 147 -10.97 -12.36 0.65
C SER A 147 -9.75 -12.58 1.56
N LYS A 148 -9.95 -12.77 2.86
CA LYS A 148 -8.86 -13.06 3.78
C LYS A 148 -8.31 -14.48 3.60
N ALA A 149 -9.18 -15.48 3.46
CA ALA A 149 -8.78 -16.87 3.26
C ALA A 149 -7.93 -17.04 1.98
N ILE A 150 -8.32 -16.40 0.88
CA ILE A 150 -7.55 -16.47 -0.37
C ILE A 150 -6.19 -15.75 -0.28
N GLN A 151 -6.11 -14.65 0.49
CA GLN A 151 -4.84 -13.95 0.74
C GLN A 151 -3.88 -14.81 1.57
N GLU A 152 -4.40 -15.52 2.57
CA GLU A 152 -3.62 -16.43 3.42
C GLU A 152 -3.02 -17.61 2.64
N LYS A 153 -3.65 -18.04 1.53
CA LYS A 153 -3.10 -19.06 0.62
C LYS A 153 -1.84 -18.62 -0.14
N LYS A 154 -1.51 -17.32 -0.17
CA LYS A 154 -0.31 -16.76 -0.84
C LYS A 154 -0.06 -17.34 -2.25
N LEU A 155 -1.07 -17.32 -3.10
CA LEU A 155 -1.04 -17.99 -4.41
C LEU A 155 0.07 -17.50 -5.37
N GLY A 156 0.68 -16.33 -5.11
CA GLY A 156 1.68 -15.74 -6.02
C GLY A 156 1.13 -15.29 -7.38
N ARG A 157 -0.18 -15.40 -7.59
CA ARG A 157 -0.91 -15.01 -8.79
C ARG A 157 -2.28 -14.43 -8.44
N THR A 158 -2.92 -13.79 -9.41
CA THR A 158 -4.32 -13.36 -9.30
C THR A 158 -5.22 -14.56 -9.01
N PRO A 159 -6.12 -14.47 -8.01
CA PRO A 159 -7.02 -15.56 -7.68
C PRO A 159 -8.07 -15.76 -8.76
N THR A 160 -8.47 -17.01 -8.97
CA THR A 160 -9.53 -17.40 -9.90
C THR A 160 -10.81 -17.75 -9.15
N LYS A 161 -11.94 -17.83 -9.87
CA LYS A 161 -13.22 -18.23 -9.28
C LYS A 161 -13.16 -19.63 -8.61
N PRO A 162 -12.54 -20.67 -9.19
CA PRO A 162 -12.33 -21.95 -8.51
C PRO A 162 -11.57 -21.83 -7.18
N ASP A 163 -10.46 -21.07 -7.14
CA ASP A 163 -9.69 -20.89 -5.90
C ASP A 163 -10.56 -20.29 -4.78
N MET A 164 -11.40 -19.33 -5.15
CA MET A 164 -12.34 -18.68 -4.22
C MET A 164 -13.43 -19.66 -3.75
N LEU A 165 -13.98 -20.49 -4.64
CA LEU A 165 -14.98 -21.48 -4.27
C LEU A 165 -14.41 -22.54 -3.32
N GLU A 166 -13.15 -22.91 -3.49
CA GLU A 166 -12.44 -23.82 -2.58
C GLU A 166 -12.27 -23.22 -1.16
N CYS A 167 -12.12 -21.89 -1.07
CA CYS A 167 -12.00 -21.17 0.21
C CYS A 167 -13.38 -20.88 0.86
N LEU A 168 -14.48 -21.09 0.14
CA LEU A 168 -15.82 -20.74 0.63
C LEU A 168 -16.25 -21.52 1.88
N PRO A 169 -16.00 -22.84 2.01
CA PRO A 169 -16.32 -23.58 3.24
C PRO A 169 -15.60 -23.01 4.47
N GLU A 170 -14.32 -22.69 4.35
CA GLU A 170 -13.54 -22.10 5.44
C GLU A 170 -14.06 -20.71 5.81
N ALA A 171 -14.37 -19.87 4.82
CA ALA A 171 -14.94 -18.54 5.07
C ALA A 171 -16.30 -18.62 5.80
N LYS A 172 -17.14 -19.60 5.45
CA LYS A 172 -18.41 -19.87 6.16
C LYS A 172 -18.17 -20.35 7.58
N ALA A 173 -17.20 -21.25 7.81
CA ALA A 173 -16.86 -21.71 9.15
C ALA A 173 -16.39 -20.55 10.05
N ARG A 174 -15.53 -19.66 9.52
CA ARG A 174 -15.08 -18.45 10.24
C ARG A 174 -16.24 -17.51 10.55
N LEU A 175 -17.18 -17.33 9.62
CA LEU A 175 -18.40 -16.54 9.84
C LEU A 175 -19.27 -17.15 10.93
N GLN A 176 -19.46 -18.47 10.93
CA GLN A 176 -20.22 -19.20 11.94
C GLN A 176 -19.62 -19.01 13.33
N ILE A 177 -18.31 -19.24 13.49
CA ILE A 177 -17.61 -19.03 14.78
C ILE A 177 -17.80 -17.60 15.29
N GLN A 178 -17.59 -16.59 14.43
CA GLN A 178 -17.75 -15.20 14.82
C GLN A 178 -19.20 -14.86 15.20
N THR A 179 -20.18 -15.46 14.51
CA THR A 179 -21.59 -15.23 14.76
C THR A 179 -22.03 -15.87 16.08
N LEU A 180 -21.63 -17.11 16.32
CA LEU A 180 -21.92 -17.83 17.57
C LEU A 180 -21.31 -17.12 18.77
N SER A 181 -20.03 -16.74 18.70
CA SER A 181 -19.37 -15.97 19.77
C SER A 181 -20.06 -14.64 20.07
N TYR A 182 -20.64 -13.99 19.04
CA TYR A 182 -21.45 -12.80 19.26
C TYR A 182 -22.78 -13.12 19.96
N LEU A 183 -23.48 -14.18 19.52
CA LEU A 183 -24.76 -14.58 20.11
C LEU A 183 -24.60 -14.97 21.57
N GLU A 184 -23.60 -15.78 21.93
CA GLU A 184 -23.32 -16.15 23.33
C GLU A 184 -23.14 -14.94 24.25
N ARG A 185 -22.49 -13.88 23.74
CA ARG A 185 -22.30 -12.63 24.47
C ARG A 185 -23.55 -11.78 24.56
N ALA A 186 -24.37 -11.78 23.49
CA ALA A 186 -25.54 -10.93 23.38
C ALA A 186 -26.79 -11.55 24.05
N LEU A 187 -26.83 -12.89 24.10
CA LEU A 187 -27.94 -13.73 24.53
C LEU A 187 -27.42 -14.76 25.55
N PRO A 188 -27.09 -14.33 26.77
CA PRO A 188 -26.40 -15.17 27.75
C PRO A 188 -27.29 -16.30 28.28
N GLY A 189 -26.66 -17.39 28.70
CA GLY A 189 -27.34 -18.52 29.36
C GLY A 189 -27.94 -19.56 28.41
N PHE A 190 -27.70 -19.43 27.10
CA PHE A 190 -28.13 -20.39 26.09
C PHE A 190 -26.91 -21.00 25.40
N ASP A 191 -26.91 -22.32 25.22
CA ASP A 191 -25.86 -23.02 24.48
C ASP A 191 -26.15 -22.98 22.98
N PHE A 192 -25.52 -22.03 22.29
CA PHE A 192 -25.64 -21.92 20.85
C PHE A 192 -24.78 -22.93 20.09
N ASN A 193 -23.63 -23.34 20.64
CA ASN A 193 -22.68 -24.22 19.93
C ASN A 193 -23.17 -25.67 19.89
N GLY A 194 -23.82 -26.14 20.95
CA GLY A 194 -24.39 -27.48 21.03
C GLY A 194 -25.80 -27.61 20.43
N HIS A 195 -26.35 -26.55 19.84
CA HIS A 195 -27.75 -26.56 19.41
C HIS A 195 -27.95 -27.41 18.13
N PRO A 196 -28.94 -28.34 18.09
CA PRO A 196 -29.17 -29.25 16.94
C PRO A 196 -29.40 -28.56 15.60
N ILE A 197 -29.82 -27.30 15.60
CA ILE A 197 -30.00 -26.47 14.38
C ILE A 197 -28.68 -26.32 13.59
N LEU A 198 -27.52 -26.43 14.24
CA LEU A 198 -26.22 -26.33 13.59
C LEU A 198 -25.79 -27.62 12.86
N GLU A 199 -26.46 -28.75 13.14
CA GLU A 199 -26.20 -30.06 12.52
C GLU A 199 -27.00 -30.27 11.23
N GLN A 200 -27.89 -29.33 10.89
CA GLN A 200 -28.70 -29.27 9.67
C GLN A 200 -27.96 -28.49 8.56
#